data_AF-A0A2N3WZ16-F1
#
_entry.id   AF-A0A2N3WZ16-F1
#
_cell.length_a   1.000
_cell.length_b   1.000
_cell.length_c   1.000
_cell.angle_alpha   90.00
_cell.angle_beta   90.00
_cell.angle_gamma   90.00
#
_symmetry.space_group_name_H-M   'P 1'
#
loop_
_entity.id
_entity.type
_entity.pdbx_description
1 polymer ?
#
loop_
_entity_poly.entity_id
_entity_poly.type
_entity_poly.pdbx_seq_one_letter_code
_entity_poly.pdbx_strand_id
1 'polypeptide(L)'
;MIVEHALLPVRPGAGAAFEAAFAQAYPIIASMPGFGGLSLSRCVERPGCFLLLVRWEQLTDHTVGFRESPEYQRWRALLHHFYEPFPVVEHFAPVLGDEVFPVAASLPADT
;
A
#
# COMPACT_ATOMS: atom_id res chain seq x y z
N MET A 1 -5.33 3.09 -14.18
CA MET A 1 -5.17 2.62 -12.79
C MET A 1 -3.96 1.71 -12.71
N ILE A 2 -3.12 1.92 -11.69
CA ILE A 2 -1.95 1.11 -11.35
C ILE A 2 -2.02 0.70 -9.88
N VAL A 3 -1.23 -0.29 -9.50
CA VAL A 3 -1.05 -0.71 -8.12
C VAL A 3 0.36 -0.34 -7.66
N GLU A 4 0.44 0.48 -6.62
CA GLU A 4 1.64 0.64 -5.80
C GLU A 4 1.76 -0.56 -4.86
N HIS A 5 2.99 -1.07 -4.72
CA HIS A 5 3.36 -2.13 -3.80
C HIS A 5 4.52 -1.69 -2.91
N ALA A 6 4.40 -1.95 -1.60
CA ALA A 6 5.50 -1.85 -0.67
C ALA A 6 5.41 -2.92 0.42
N LEU A 7 6.52 -3.61 0.68
CA LEU A 7 6.72 -4.38 1.90
C LEU A 7 7.29 -3.44 2.96
N LEU A 8 6.56 -3.26 4.06
CA LEU A 8 6.92 -2.38 5.17
C LEU A 8 7.55 -3.20 6.30
N PRO A 9 8.88 -3.18 6.47
CA PRO A 9 9.55 -3.86 7.57
C PRO A 9 9.48 -2.98 8.83
N VAL A 10 8.48 -3.24 9.67
CA VAL A 10 8.26 -2.55 10.94
C VAL A 10 9.19 -3.10 12.02
N ARG A 11 9.83 -2.20 12.77
CA ARG A 11 10.72 -2.52 13.89
C ARG A 11 10.08 -3.53 14.87
N PRO A 12 10.85 -4.49 15.41
CA PRO A 12 10.34 -5.46 16.40
C PRO A 12 9.63 -4.77 17.57
N GLY A 13 8.46 -5.29 17.94
CA GLY A 13 7.65 -4.74 19.05
C GLY A 13 6.83 -3.48 18.70
N ALA A 14 7.03 -2.85 17.54
CA ALA A 14 6.35 -1.61 17.17
C ALA A 14 5.05 -1.80 16.37
N GLY A 15 4.66 -3.05 16.06
CA GLY A 15 3.54 -3.35 15.16
C GLY A 15 2.20 -2.73 15.55
N ALA A 16 1.79 -2.84 16.82
CA ALA A 16 0.51 -2.26 17.26
C ALA A 16 0.51 -0.71 17.21
N ALA A 17 1.64 -0.09 17.55
CA ALA A 17 1.79 1.36 17.43
C ALA A 17 1.80 1.81 15.97
N PHE A 18 2.43 1.04 15.08
CA PHE A 18 2.39 1.26 13.64
C PHE A 18 0.96 1.18 13.11
N GLU A 19 0.19 0.15 13.46
CA GLU A 19 -1.21 0.00 13.04
C GLU A 19 -2.06 1.20 13.49
N ALA A 20 -1.90 1.68 14.73
CA ALA A 20 -2.59 2.86 15.25
C ALA A 20 -2.16 4.17 14.56
N ALA A 21 -0.87 4.31 14.24
CA ALA A 21 -0.36 5.46 13.47
C ALA A 21 -0.84 5.42 12.02
N PHE A 22 -0.93 4.22 11.43
CA PHE A 22 -1.43 4.03 10.07
C PHE A 22 -2.91 4.40 9.97
N ALA A 23 -3.73 4.07 10.96
CA ALA A 23 -5.12 4.51 11.02
C ALA A 23 -5.25 6.05 11.00
N GLN A 24 -4.30 6.78 11.60
CA GLN A 24 -4.25 8.25 11.55
C GLN A 24 -3.70 8.77 10.22
N ALA A 25 -2.79 8.04 9.59
CA ALA A 25 -2.20 8.41 8.31
C ALA A 25 -3.13 8.12 7.11
N TYR A 26 -4.02 7.14 7.23
CA TYR A 26 -4.92 6.71 6.14
C TYR A 26 -5.73 7.86 5.52
N PRO A 27 -6.40 8.75 6.29
CA PRO A 27 -7.14 9.87 5.71
C PRO A 27 -6.28 10.81 4.86
N ILE A 28 -4.97 10.88 5.13
CA ILE A 28 -4.03 11.76 4.40
C ILE A 28 -3.81 11.26 2.97
N ILE A 29 -3.50 9.98 2.81
CA ILE A 29 -3.28 9.40 1.48
C ILE A 29 -4.61 9.25 0.73
N ALA A 30 -5.69 8.94 1.45
CA ALA A 30 -7.02 8.79 0.87
C ALA A 30 -7.61 10.10 0.33
N SER A 31 -7.13 11.25 0.79
CA SER A 31 -7.57 12.56 0.26
C SER A 31 -6.84 12.99 -1.02
N MET A 32 -5.82 12.25 -1.46
CA MET A 32 -5.02 12.64 -2.60
C MET A 32 -5.78 12.46 -3.92
N PRO A 33 -5.65 13.39 -4.90
CA PRO A 33 -6.16 13.18 -6.25
C PRO A 33 -5.61 11.87 -6.86
N GLY A 34 -6.46 11.15 -7.59
CA GLY A 34 -6.11 9.88 -8.21
C GLY A 34 -6.07 8.68 -7.24
N PHE A 35 -6.34 8.86 -5.94
CA PHE A 35 -6.42 7.74 -4.99
C PHE A 35 -7.62 6.83 -5.31
N GLY A 36 -7.34 5.55 -5.56
CA GLY A 36 -8.34 4.53 -5.88
C GLY A 36 -8.64 3.53 -4.76
N GLY A 37 -7.89 3.56 -3.65
CA GLY A 37 -8.08 2.64 -2.52
C GLY A 37 -6.76 2.08 -1.98
N LEU A 38 -6.83 1.47 -0.81
CA LEU A 38 -5.66 0.96 -0.08
C LEU A 38 -6.01 -0.29 0.70
N SER A 39 -5.10 -1.27 0.69
CA SER A 39 -5.11 -2.39 1.62
C SER A 39 -3.78 -2.46 2.38
N LEU A 40 -3.88 -2.68 3.69
CA LEU A 40 -2.73 -2.99 4.53
C LEU A 40 -2.96 -4.38 5.14
N SER A 41 -2.00 -5.27 5.00
CA SER A 41 -2.07 -6.63 5.54
C SER A 41 -0.81 -6.98 6.31
N ARG A 42 -0.94 -7.72 7.41
CA ARG A 42 0.20 -8.25 8.15
C ARG A 42 0.65 -9.57 7.54
N CYS A 43 1.95 -9.75 7.35
CA CYS A 43 2.52 -11.04 6.94
C CYS A 43 2.32 -12.06 8.07
N VAL A 44 1.83 -13.25 7.72
CA VAL A 44 1.57 -14.34 8.67
C VAL A 44 2.88 -14.98 9.14
N GLU A 45 3.86 -15.11 8.24
CA GLU A 45 5.15 -15.75 8.49
C GLU A 45 6.17 -14.82 9.14
N ARG A 46 6.01 -13.50 8.97
CA ARG A 46 6.90 -12.47 9.51
C ARG A 46 6.08 -11.36 10.18
N PRO A 47 5.76 -11.45 11.48
CA PRO A 47 4.83 -10.54 12.16
C PRO A 47 5.21 -9.05 12.16
N GLY A 48 6.47 -8.72 11.86
CA GLY A 48 6.96 -7.34 11.68
C GLY A 48 6.89 -6.82 10.24
N CYS A 49 6.41 -7.60 9.28
CA CYS A 49 6.33 -7.22 7.87
C CYS A 49 4.87 -6.99 7.49
N PHE A 50 4.58 -5.85 6.86
CA PHE A 50 3.26 -5.54 6.33
C PHE A 50 3.32 -5.38 4.81
N LEU A 51 2.28 -5.84 4.12
CA LEU A 51 2.05 -5.58 2.71
C LEU A 51 1.14 -4.36 2.58
N LEU A 52 1.65 -3.30 1.97
CA LEU A 52 0.87 -2.14 1.57
C LEU A 52 0.62 -2.23 0.05
N LEU A 53 -0.65 -2.15 -0.32
CA LEU A 53 -1.06 -1.93 -1.69
C LEU A 53 -1.90 -0.66 -1.76
N VAL A 54 -1.60 0.21 -2.72
CA VAL A 54 -2.36 1.44 -3.00
C VAL A 54 -2.71 1.48 -4.47
N ARG A 55 -3.95 1.83 -4.79
CA ARG A 55 -4.36 2.04 -6.18
C ARG A 55 -4.29 3.51 -6.50
N TRP A 56 -3.70 3.80 -7.65
CA TRP A 56 -3.61 5.15 -8.20
C TRP A 56 -4.16 5.17 -9.61
N GLU A 57 -4.75 6.29 -10.02
CA GLU A 57 -5.21 6.48 -11.39
C GLU A 57 -4.01 6.48 -12.36
N GLN A 58 -2.98 7.28 -12.04
CA GLN A 58 -1.74 7.42 -12.79
C GLN A 58 -0.49 7.32 -11.89
N LEU A 59 0.67 7.01 -12.49
CA LEU A 59 1.94 6.96 -11.78
C LEU A 59 2.30 8.30 -11.12
N THR A 60 2.05 9.40 -11.83
CA THR A 60 2.35 10.76 -11.37
C THR A 60 1.50 11.20 -10.19
N ASP A 61 0.30 10.63 -10.01
CA ASP A 61 -0.55 10.95 -8.86
C ASP A 61 0.14 10.52 -7.55
N HIS A 62 0.83 9.39 -7.58
CA HIS A 62 1.72 8.99 -6.50
C HIS A 62 3.05 9.75 -6.53
N THR A 63 3.85 9.60 -7.60
CA THR A 63 5.28 9.95 -7.58
C THR A 63 5.56 11.45 -7.58
N VAL A 64 4.62 12.26 -8.05
CA VAL A 64 4.70 13.72 -8.03
C VAL A 64 3.63 14.27 -7.09
N GLY A 65 2.35 13.97 -7.39
CA GLY A 65 1.20 14.47 -6.65
C GLY A 65 1.30 14.23 -5.15
N PHE A 66 1.38 12.98 -4.72
CA PHE A 66 1.54 12.66 -3.30
C PHE A 66 2.95 12.92 -2.80
N ARG A 67 3.99 12.37 -3.44
CA ARG A 67 5.36 12.37 -2.89
C ARG A 67 6.00 13.75 -2.74
N GLU A 68 5.54 14.76 -3.48
CA GLU A 68 6.03 16.15 -3.36
C GLU A 68 5.11 17.05 -2.53
N SER A 69 3.98 16.52 -2.04
CA SER A 69 2.97 17.29 -1.31
C SER A 69 3.32 17.56 0.17
N PRO A 70 2.66 18.56 0.79
CA PRO A 70 2.63 18.72 2.24
C PRO A 70 1.99 17.54 2.99
N GLU A 71 1.02 16.85 2.39
CA GLU A 71 0.39 15.61 2.88
C GLU A 71 1.44 14.53 3.12
N TYR A 72 2.37 14.32 2.17
CA TYR A 72 3.44 13.35 2.33
C TYR A 72 4.40 13.68 3.48
N GLN A 73 4.60 14.97 3.81
CA GLN A 73 5.38 15.34 5.00
C GLN A 73 4.70 14.93 6.32
N ARG A 74 3.36 14.97 6.37
CA ARG A 74 2.61 14.47 7.52
C ARG A 74 2.62 12.95 7.57
N TRP A 75 2.39 12.30 6.43
CA TRP A 75 2.48 10.85 6.27
C TRP A 75 3.82 10.30 6.76
N ARG A 76 4.94 10.88 6.29
CA ARG A 76 6.27 10.41 6.68
C ARG A 76 6.56 10.62 8.15
N ALA A 77 6.10 11.73 8.75
CA ALA A 77 6.32 12.00 10.16
C ALA A 77 5.62 10.94 11.04
N LEU A 78 4.41 10.54 10.64
CA LEU A 78 3.65 9.50 11.32
C LEU A 78 4.27 8.11 11.15
N LEU A 79 4.85 7.80 9.99
CA LEU A 79 5.13 6.39 9.64
C LEU A 79 6.61 6.02 9.47
N HIS A 80 7.47 6.91 8.97
CA HIS A 80 8.82 6.52 8.54
C HIS A 80 9.71 5.97 9.67
N HIS A 81 9.49 6.42 10.89
CA HIS A 81 10.29 5.99 12.04
C HIS A 81 10.05 4.51 12.43
N PHE A 82 8.94 3.91 11.97
CA PHE A 82 8.66 2.49 12.18
C PHE A 82 9.51 1.57 11.31
N TYR A 83 10.10 2.06 10.22
CA TYR A 83 10.72 1.20 9.22
C TYR A 83 12.19 0.92 9.49
N GLU A 84 12.61 -0.34 9.32
CA GLU A 84 14.00 -0.75 9.29
C GLU A 84 14.17 -2.08 8.52
N PRO A 85 14.77 -2.10 7.31
CA PRO A 85 15.26 -0.96 6.53
C PRO A 85 14.14 -0.07 5.95
N PHE A 86 14.47 0.98 5.20
CA PHE A 86 13.45 1.71 4.44
C PHE A 86 12.84 0.82 3.35
N PRO A 87 11.51 0.84 3.17
CA PRO A 87 10.84 0.02 2.17
C PRO A 87 11.19 0.47 0.74
N VAL A 88 11.26 -0.51 -0.17
CA VAL A 88 11.26 -0.27 -1.61
C VAL A 88 9.81 -0.15 -2.06
N VAL A 89 9.52 0.83 -2.93
CA VAL A 89 8.20 1.11 -3.47
C VAL A 89 8.24 0.93 -4.99
N GLU A 90 7.30 0.16 -5.53
CA GLU A 90 7.21 -0.15 -6.96
C GLU A 90 5.75 -0.04 -7.44
N HIS A 91 5.57 0.01 -8.75
CA HIS A 91 4.27 0.22 -9.39
C HIS A 91 4.04 -0.77 -10.52
N PHE A 92 2.82 -1.30 -10.60
CA PHE A 92 2.45 -2.35 -11.54
C PHE A 92 1.14 -2.02 -12.24
N ALA A 93 1.07 -2.29 -13.54
CA ALA A 93 -0.19 -2.29 -14.27
C ALA A 93 -0.90 -3.64 -14.06
N PRO A 94 -2.23 -3.65 -13.82
CA PRO A 94 -2.98 -4.90 -13.75
C PRO A 94 -2.93 -5.63 -15.11
N VAL A 95 -2.77 -6.95 -15.07
CA VAL A 95 -2.77 -7.82 -16.27
C VAL A 95 -3.93 -8.82 -16.26
N LEU A 96 -4.31 -9.35 -15.08
CA LEU A 96 -5.39 -10.32 -14.93
C LEU A 96 -6.08 -10.21 -13.56
N GLY A 97 -7.43 -10.11 -13.59
CA GLY A 97 -8.27 -9.85 -12.41
C GLY A 97 -8.05 -8.46 -11.79
N ASP A 98 -8.94 -8.06 -10.87
CA ASP A 98 -8.79 -7.00 -9.84
C ASP A 98 -10.15 -6.40 -9.41
N GLU A 99 -10.10 -5.32 -8.61
CA GLU A 99 -11.07 -4.91 -7.61
C GLU A 99 -11.24 -5.98 -6.52
N VAL A 100 -10.09 -6.25 -5.90
CA VAL A 100 -9.89 -7.14 -4.74
C VAL A 100 -10.17 -8.61 -5.07
N PHE A 101 -9.72 -8.97 -6.27
CA PHE A 101 -9.62 -10.30 -6.88
C PHE A 101 -10.95 -10.88 -7.41
N PRO A 102 -11.32 -10.57 -8.65
CA PRO A 102 -11.89 -11.67 -9.42
C PRO A 102 -11.49 -11.67 -10.90
N VAL A 103 -11.21 -12.86 -11.42
CA VAL A 103 -12.18 -13.53 -12.30
C VAL A 103 -12.08 -15.03 -12.02
N ALA A 104 -13.22 -15.71 -11.72
CA ALA A 104 -13.28 -17.17 -11.76
C ALA A 104 -14.67 -17.66 -12.18
N ALA A 105 -14.73 -18.38 -13.31
CA ALA A 105 -15.77 -19.36 -13.56
C ALA A 105 -15.14 -20.59 -14.22
N SER A 106 -15.14 -21.70 -13.46
CA SER A 106 -14.72 -23.08 -13.75
C SER A 106 -14.22 -23.43 -15.17
N LEU A 107 -13.06 -24.08 -15.24
CA LEU A 107 -12.64 -24.94 -16.36
C LEU A 107 -13.72 -26.01 -16.64
N PRO A 108 -14.23 -26.17 -17.87
CA PRO A 108 -14.67 -27.47 -18.35
C PRO A 108 -13.45 -28.25 -18.85
N ALA A 109 -13.40 -29.51 -18.43
CA ALA A 109 -12.32 -30.45 -18.60
C ALA A 109 -11.92 -30.69 -20.07
N ASP A 110 -10.67 -31.13 -20.24
CA ASP A 110 -10.18 -31.80 -21.45
C ASP A 110 -11.27 -32.68 -22.09
N THR A 111 -11.45 -32.53 -23.39
CA THR A 111 -12.19 -33.50 -24.23
C THR A 111 -11.20 -34.30 -25.04
#